data_AF-A0A7J5C4M3-F1
#
_entry.id   AF-A0A7J5C4M3-F1
#
_cell.length_a   1.000
_cell.length_b   1.000
_cell.length_c   1.000
_cell.angle_alpha   90.00
_cell.angle_beta   90.00
_cell.angle_gamma   90.00
#
_symmetry.space_group_name_H-M   'P 1'
#
loop_
_entity.id
_entity.type
_entity.pdbx_description
1 polymer ?
#
loop_
_entity_poly.entity_id
_entity_poly.type
_entity_poly.pdbx_seq_one_letter_code
_entity_poly.pdbx_strand_id
1 'polypeptide(L)' 'MDVEQAQKLWQPEPGWLNTASYGLPPEPAWQALQDALADWRVGR' A
#
# COMPACT_ATOMS: atom_id res chain seq x y z
N MET A 1 -7.22 7.27 15.76
CA MET A 1 -6.10 6.50 15.21
C MET A 1 -4.83 7.23 15.59
N ASP A 2 -3.88 6.53 16.20
CA ASP A 2 -2.59 7.10 16.58
C ASP A 2 -1.65 7.15 15.36
N VAL A 3 -0.83 8.19 15.26
CA VAL A 3 0.08 8.42 14.13
C VAL A 3 1.16 7.34 14.07
N GLU A 4 1.68 6.91 15.22
CA GLU A 4 2.66 5.82 15.26
C GLU A 4 2.05 4.49 14.76
N GLN A 5 0.77 4.25 15.06
CA GLN A 5 0.05 3.08 14.53
C GLN A 5 -0.22 3.22 13.03
N ALA A 6 -0.48 4.43 12.54
CA ALA A 6 -0.63 4.70 11.12
C ALA A 6 0.64 4.36 10.35
N GLN A 7 1.80 4.87 10.79
CA GLN A 7 3.08 4.70 10.09
C GLN A 7 3.44 3.24 9.81
N LYS A 8 3.03 2.31 10.69
CA LYS A 8 3.25 0.86 10.53
C LYS A 8 2.51 0.23 9.33
N LEU A 9 1.55 0.94 8.75
CA LEU A 9 0.84 0.48 7.54
C LEU A 9 1.68 0.63 6.28
N TRP A 10 2.80 1.36 6.32
CA TRP A 10 3.70 1.58 5.19
C TRP A 10 5.02 0.85 5.37
N GLN A 11 5.56 0.31 4.28
CA GLN A 11 6.85 -0.37 4.24
C GLN A 11 7.79 0.32 3.22
N PRO A 12 8.34 1.52 3.53
CA PRO A 12 9.28 2.19 2.63
C PRO A 12 10.63 1.49 2.62
N GLU A 13 11.20 1.31 1.43
CA GLU A 13 12.63 0.99 1.30
C GLU A 13 13.48 2.19 1.77
N PRO A 14 14.63 1.95 2.43
CA PRO A 14 15.54 3.02 2.84
C PRO A 14 15.88 3.96 1.66
N GLY A 15 15.73 5.27 1.89
CA GLY A 15 16.00 6.29 0.87
C GLY A 15 14.78 6.73 0.04
N TRP A 16 13.57 6.28 0.36
CA TRP A 16 12.36 6.80 -0.28
C TRP A 16 12.04 8.23 0.14
N LEU A 17 12.37 9.21 -0.70
CA LEU A 17 12.19 10.65 -0.43
C LEU A 17 11.15 11.34 -1.35
N ASN A 18 10.40 10.57 -2.15
CA ASN A 18 9.50 11.12 -3.16
C ASN A 18 8.00 10.94 -2.83
N THR A 19 7.63 10.87 -1.55
CA THR A 19 6.23 10.67 -1.11
C THR A 19 5.28 11.76 -1.59
N ALA A 20 5.78 12.97 -1.84
CA ALA A 20 4.97 14.08 -2.35
C ALA A 20 4.44 13.83 -3.78
N SER A 21 5.22 13.16 -4.63
CA SER A 21 4.81 12.82 -6.00
C SER A 21 4.28 11.40 -6.11
N TYR A 22 4.92 10.46 -5.40
CA TYR A 22 4.61 9.04 -5.41
C TYR A 22 4.51 8.55 -3.97
N GLY A 23 3.32 8.69 -3.40
CA GLY A 23 3.00 8.09 -2.12
C GLY A 23 3.06 6.57 -2.20
N LEU A 24 3.62 5.93 -1.17
CA LEU A 24 3.50 4.49 -1.02
C LEU A 24 2.07 4.14 -0.60
N PRO A 25 1.45 3.10 -1.16
CA PRO A 25 0.17 2.62 -0.66
C PRO A 25 0.37 1.98 0.73
N PRO A 26 -0.57 2.16 1.67
CA PRO A 26 -0.58 1.36 2.88
C PRO A 26 -0.92 -0.11 2.55
N GLU A 27 -0.40 -1.05 3.33
CA GLU A 27 -0.55 -2.51 3.12
C GLU A 27 -1.99 -2.94 2.82
N PRO A 28 -3.04 -2.46 3.55
CA PRO A 28 -4.41 -2.88 3.27
C PRO A 28 -4.91 -2.45 1.88
N ALA A 29 -4.49 -1.27 1.41
CA ALA A 29 -4.87 -0.79 0.08
C ALA A 29 -4.14 -1.57 -1.03
N TRP A 30 -2.87 -1.91 -0.78
CA TRP A 30 -2.10 -2.77 -1.68
C TRP A 30 -2.71 -4.16 -1.78
N GLN A 31 -3.02 -4.81 -0.65
CA GLN A 31 -3.63 -6.13 -0.63
C GLN A 31 -4.99 -6.14 -1.37
N ALA A 32 -5.85 -5.16 -1.11
CA ALA A 32 -7.15 -5.07 -1.79
C ALA A 32 -7.01 -4.95 -3.31
N LEU A 33 -6.02 -4.18 -3.80
CA LEU A 33 -5.73 -4.11 -5.23
C LEU A 33 -5.25 -5.46 -5.77
N GLN A 34 -4.34 -6.13 -5.06
CA GLN A 34 -3.81 -7.42 -5.47
C GLN A 34 -4.91 -8.49 -5.53
N ASP A 35 -5.84 -8.49 -4.57
CA ASP A 35 -6.99 -9.38 -4.53
C ASP A 35 -7.92 -9.13 -5.72
N ALA A 36 -8.28 -7.86 -5.97
CA ALA A 36 -9.11 -7.48 -7.12
C ALA A 36 -8.46 -7.88 -8.46
N LEU A 37 -7.14 -7.71 -8.59
CA LEU A 37 -6.40 -8.16 -9.77
C LEU A 37 -6.36 -9.69 -9.89
N ALA A 38 -6.28 -10.41 -8.78
CA ALA A 38 -6.28 -11.87 -8.77
C ALA A 38 -7.63 -12.43 -9.21
N ASP A 39 -8.73 -11.89 -8.67
CA ASP A 39 -10.10 -12.25 -9.07
C ASP A 39 -10.34 -11.94 -10.54
N TRP A 40 -9.94 -10.75 -11.00
CA TRP A 40 -10.07 -10.36 -12.41
C TRP A 40 -9.34 -11.30 -13.37
N ARG A 41 -8.11 -11.74 -13.03
CA ARG A 41 -7.33 -12.67 -13.86
C ARG A 41 -7.99 -14.04 -14.06
N VAL A 42 -8.85 -14.45 -13.14
CA VAL A 42 -9.59 -15.72 -13.23
C VAL A 42 -11.06 -15.53 -13.65
N GLY A 43 -11.48 -14.29 -13.94
CA GLY A 43 -12.83 -13.96 -14.39
C GLY A 43 -13.89 -14.02 -13.29
N ARG A 44 -13.53 -13.73 -12.03
CA ARG A 44 -14.47 -13.53 -10.92
C ARG A 44 -14.89 -12.07 -10.79
#